data_AF-A0A959TLC4-F1
#
_entry.id   AF-A0A959TLC4-F1
#
_cell.length_a   1.000
_cell.length_b   1.000
_cell.length_c   1.000
_cell.angle_alpha   90.00
_cell.angle_beta   90.00
_cell.angle_gamma   90.00
#
_symmetry.space_group_name_H-M   'P 1'
#
loop_
_entity.id
_entity.type
_entity.pdbx_description
1 polymer ?
#
loop_
_entity_poly.entity_id
_entity_poly.type
_entity_poly.pdbx_seq_one_letter_code
_entity_poly.pdbx_strand_id
1 'polypeptide(L)'
;SCYLSNGKWPVSSILRVPIGAYGSGGPYHSSSVESVLCNIKGIKIAYPSTGADLKGLLKAAYHDPNPVVMLEHKGLYWSKIKGTEAAKTIEPGPDYILPFGKARLVQEADSKAIANGEAAVIVTYGMGVYWAMAAAKRFPGKVTVVDLRTLVPLDEDTVMEQVRSHGRCLVVTEEQLTNSFAQALAGRIGDQCFEALDAPVRTIGSVDMPAIPLNSTLEAAMIPNADKVGAVLEELLGY
;
A
#
# COMPACT_ATOMS: atom_id res chain seq x y z
N SER A 1 -5.20 18.32 -12.59
CA SER A 1 -4.26 19.45 -12.54
C SER A 1 -4.75 20.49 -13.51
N CYS A 2 -4.93 21.71 -13.02
CA CYS A 2 -5.26 22.91 -13.81
C CYS A 2 -4.00 23.58 -14.39
N TYR A 3 -2.96 22.78 -14.69
CA TYR A 3 -1.65 23.28 -15.13
C TYR A 3 -1.73 24.14 -16.40
N LEU A 4 -2.37 23.63 -17.46
CA LEU A 4 -2.48 24.35 -18.75
C LEU A 4 -3.28 25.65 -18.63
N SER A 5 -4.22 25.71 -17.70
CA SER A 5 -5.01 26.92 -17.44
C SER A 5 -4.36 27.87 -16.44
N ASN A 6 -3.17 27.54 -15.93
CA ASN A 6 -2.49 28.24 -14.84
C ASN A 6 -3.43 28.52 -13.65
N GLY A 7 -4.15 27.49 -13.20
CA GLY A 7 -5.07 27.59 -12.07
C GLY A 7 -6.48 28.13 -12.39
N LYS A 8 -6.73 28.66 -13.59
CA LYS A 8 -8.03 29.29 -13.93
C LYS A 8 -9.18 28.31 -14.02
N TRP A 9 -8.92 27.07 -14.46
CA TRP A 9 -9.94 26.05 -14.70
C TRP A 9 -9.62 24.79 -13.89
N PRO A 10 -10.12 24.67 -12.63
CA PRO A 10 -9.95 23.48 -11.82
C PRO A 10 -10.78 22.31 -12.36
N VAL A 11 -10.33 21.09 -12.10
CA VAL A 11 -11.05 19.85 -12.43
C VAL A 11 -11.32 19.11 -11.13
N SER A 12 -12.27 19.65 -10.36
CA SER A 12 -12.68 19.09 -9.06
C SER A 12 -13.51 17.83 -9.31
N SER A 13 -12.87 16.67 -9.26
CA SER A 13 -13.51 15.39 -9.56
C SER A 13 -12.93 14.28 -8.69
N ILE A 14 -13.79 13.40 -8.22
CA ILE A 14 -13.42 12.20 -7.46
C ILE A 14 -13.88 10.99 -8.28
N LEU A 15 -12.93 10.25 -8.82
CA LEU A 15 -13.17 8.97 -9.47
C LEU A 15 -12.94 7.84 -8.46
N ARG A 16 -14.02 7.14 -8.10
CA ARG A 16 -13.97 6.00 -7.17
C ARG A 16 -13.92 4.70 -7.95
N VAL A 17 -12.94 3.85 -7.65
CA VAL A 17 -12.68 2.60 -8.39
C VAL A 17 -12.58 1.44 -7.40
N PRO A 18 -13.59 0.56 -7.34
CA PRO A 18 -13.45 -0.73 -6.68
C PRO A 18 -12.37 -1.55 -7.38
N ILE A 19 -11.37 -1.99 -6.64
CA ILE A 19 -10.17 -2.62 -7.18
C ILE A 19 -9.81 -3.92 -6.44
N GLY A 20 -8.87 -4.67 -7.00
CA GLY A 20 -8.25 -5.85 -6.40
C GLY A 20 -9.03 -7.14 -6.53
N ALA A 21 -8.33 -8.26 -6.36
CA ALA A 21 -8.84 -9.60 -6.49
C ALA A 21 -9.60 -10.03 -5.23
N TYR A 22 -10.85 -10.42 -5.45
CA TYR A 22 -11.69 -11.00 -4.43
C TYR A 22 -12.85 -11.73 -5.10
N GLY A 23 -13.07 -12.98 -4.69
CA GLY A 23 -14.26 -13.75 -5.03
C GLY A 23 -14.33 -14.17 -6.50
N SER A 24 -13.20 -14.51 -7.12
CA SER A 24 -13.18 -15.03 -8.49
C SER A 24 -13.75 -14.06 -9.54
N GLY A 25 -13.48 -12.77 -9.39
CA GLY A 25 -13.97 -11.73 -10.31
C GLY A 25 -13.37 -11.78 -11.73
N GLY A 26 -12.28 -12.54 -11.91
CA GLY A 26 -11.63 -12.73 -13.20
C GLY A 26 -10.91 -11.49 -13.73
N PRO A 27 -10.48 -11.52 -15.00
CA PRO A 27 -9.49 -10.58 -15.55
C PRO A 27 -9.94 -9.12 -15.67
N TYR A 28 -11.24 -8.85 -15.77
CA TYR A 28 -11.75 -7.51 -16.03
C TYR A 28 -12.29 -6.78 -14.79
N HIS A 29 -12.34 -7.47 -13.65
CA HIS A 29 -12.94 -6.94 -12.43
C HIS A 29 -12.01 -6.95 -11.22
N SER A 30 -10.83 -7.54 -11.33
CA SER A 30 -9.95 -7.80 -10.20
C SER A 30 -8.56 -7.16 -10.32
N SER A 31 -8.27 -6.46 -11.42
CA SER A 31 -6.94 -5.92 -11.69
C SER A 31 -6.58 -4.78 -10.75
N SER A 32 -5.33 -4.79 -10.28
CA SER A 32 -4.68 -3.65 -9.64
C SER A 32 -3.86 -2.90 -10.70
N VAL A 33 -4.00 -1.56 -10.77
CA VAL A 33 -3.55 -0.71 -11.91
C VAL A 33 -2.75 0.51 -11.47
N GLU A 34 -2.11 0.41 -10.31
CA GLU A 34 -1.38 1.48 -9.63
C GLU A 34 -0.31 2.09 -10.54
N SER A 35 0.46 1.25 -11.25
CA SER A 35 1.54 1.72 -12.13
C SER A 35 1.02 2.62 -13.26
N VAL A 36 -0.11 2.25 -13.87
CA VAL A 36 -0.71 3.04 -14.95
C VAL A 36 -1.14 4.41 -14.41
N LEU A 37 -1.85 4.41 -13.28
CA LEU A 37 -2.38 5.64 -12.71
C LEU A 37 -1.27 6.55 -12.17
N CYS A 38 -0.30 6.03 -11.45
CA CYS A 38 0.76 6.81 -10.81
C CYS A 38 1.68 7.54 -11.82
N ASN A 39 1.68 7.09 -13.08
CA ASN A 39 2.41 7.76 -14.16
C ASN A 39 1.64 8.93 -14.80
N ILE A 40 0.34 9.07 -14.55
CA ILE A 40 -0.47 10.19 -15.05
C ILE A 40 -0.15 11.44 -14.24
N LYS A 41 0.39 12.47 -14.88
CA LYS A 41 0.73 13.73 -14.20
C LYS A 41 -0.52 14.56 -13.94
N GLY A 42 -0.58 15.11 -12.73
CA GLY A 42 -1.60 16.06 -12.34
C GLY A 42 -2.88 15.46 -11.76
N ILE A 43 -2.91 14.16 -11.47
CA ILE A 43 -3.93 13.54 -10.63
C ILE A 43 -3.35 13.23 -9.24
N LYS A 44 -4.24 13.04 -8.26
CA LYS A 44 -3.89 12.44 -6.96
C LYS A 44 -4.48 11.05 -6.86
N ILE A 45 -3.84 10.16 -6.11
CA ILE A 45 -4.25 8.76 -5.99
C ILE A 45 -4.21 8.36 -4.52
N ALA A 46 -5.38 8.08 -3.97
CA ALA A 46 -5.55 7.49 -2.64
C ALA A 46 -5.85 6.00 -2.75
N TYR A 47 -5.34 5.24 -1.79
CA TYR A 47 -5.57 3.81 -1.64
C TYR A 47 -5.78 3.47 -0.15
N PRO A 48 -6.96 3.83 0.41
CA PRO A 48 -7.26 3.60 1.82
C PRO A 48 -7.28 2.12 2.19
N SER A 49 -6.85 1.82 3.42
CA SER A 49 -6.93 0.47 4.01
C SER A 49 -8.07 0.33 5.04
N THR A 50 -8.54 1.43 5.62
CA THR A 50 -9.63 1.41 6.63
C THR A 50 -10.79 2.35 6.27
N GLY A 51 -11.94 2.14 6.92
CA GLY A 51 -13.11 3.03 6.80
C GLY A 51 -12.81 4.48 7.23
N ALA A 52 -12.01 4.66 8.28
CA ALA A 52 -11.53 5.98 8.69
C ALA A 52 -10.67 6.62 7.60
N ASP A 53 -9.72 5.86 7.01
CA ASP A 53 -8.87 6.37 5.93
C ASP A 53 -9.71 6.80 4.73
N LEU A 54 -10.68 5.97 4.31
CA LEU A 54 -11.60 6.29 3.22
C LEU A 54 -12.38 7.57 3.50
N LYS A 55 -12.99 7.71 4.69
CA LYS A 55 -13.74 8.92 5.07
C LYS A 55 -12.85 10.18 5.03
N GLY A 56 -11.68 10.11 5.66
CA GLY A 56 -10.76 11.24 5.75
C GLY A 56 -10.23 11.69 4.38
N LEU A 57 -9.78 10.74 3.56
CA LEU A 57 -9.23 11.02 2.23
C LEU A 57 -10.32 11.44 1.24
N LEU A 58 -11.53 10.88 1.34
CA LEU A 58 -12.66 11.29 0.50
C LEU A 58 -13.07 12.74 0.80
N LYS A 59 -13.08 13.15 2.07
CA LYS A 59 -13.32 14.56 2.43
C LYS A 59 -12.20 15.48 1.95
N ALA A 60 -10.94 15.06 2.08
CA ALA A 60 -9.82 15.83 1.51
C ALA A 60 -9.94 15.98 -0.01
N ALA A 61 -10.35 14.90 -0.70
CA ALA A 61 -10.55 14.89 -2.15
C ALA A 61 -11.68 15.83 -2.58
N TYR A 62 -12.75 15.92 -1.79
CA TYR A 62 -13.86 16.84 -2.05
C TYR A 62 -13.44 18.30 -2.04
N HIS A 63 -12.46 18.66 -1.20
CA HIS A 63 -11.92 20.00 -1.13
C HIS A 63 -10.75 20.25 -2.10
N ASP A 64 -10.33 19.25 -2.89
CA ASP A 64 -9.20 19.37 -3.79
C ASP A 64 -9.64 19.88 -5.18
N PRO A 65 -8.97 20.91 -5.75
CA PRO A 65 -9.32 21.42 -7.07
C PRO A 65 -8.82 20.53 -8.23
N ASN A 66 -8.16 19.40 -7.95
CA ASN A 66 -7.61 18.47 -8.92
C ASN A 66 -8.40 17.15 -8.99
N PRO A 67 -8.26 16.39 -10.09
CA PRO A 67 -8.82 15.05 -10.16
C PRO A 67 -8.14 14.14 -9.14
N VAL A 68 -8.96 13.45 -8.37
CA VAL A 68 -8.54 12.43 -7.40
C VAL A 68 -9.09 11.08 -7.82
N VAL A 69 -8.23 10.07 -7.86
CA VAL A 69 -8.62 8.67 -7.99
C VAL A 69 -8.58 8.02 -6.62
N MET A 70 -9.69 7.42 -6.20
CA MET A 70 -9.83 6.67 -4.96
C MET A 70 -9.90 5.18 -5.28
N LEU A 71 -8.85 4.44 -4.96
CA LEU A 71 -8.74 3.00 -5.16
C LEU A 71 -9.25 2.25 -3.93
N GLU A 72 -10.39 1.59 -4.05
CA GLU A 72 -11.10 0.97 -2.93
C GLU A 72 -11.03 -0.56 -3.06
N HIS A 73 -10.20 -1.22 -2.26
CA HIS A 73 -10.05 -2.68 -2.36
C HIS A 73 -11.35 -3.40 -1.99
N LYS A 74 -11.90 -4.18 -2.92
CA LYS A 74 -13.22 -4.82 -2.75
C LYS A 74 -13.30 -5.77 -1.56
N GLY A 75 -12.18 -6.44 -1.24
CA GLY A 75 -12.09 -7.37 -0.11
C GLY A 75 -12.17 -6.69 1.26
N LEU A 76 -11.91 -5.37 1.32
CA LEU A 76 -11.96 -4.60 2.57
C LEU A 76 -13.36 -4.05 2.86
N TYR A 77 -14.22 -3.93 1.84
CA TYR A 77 -15.63 -3.59 2.10
C TYR A 77 -16.26 -4.61 3.04
N TRP A 78 -16.85 -4.11 4.12
CA TRP A 78 -17.51 -4.91 5.16
C TRP A 78 -16.62 -5.98 5.79
N SER A 79 -15.29 -5.91 5.62
CA SER A 79 -14.33 -6.95 5.99
C SER A 79 -14.69 -8.32 5.41
N LYS A 80 -14.96 -8.39 4.10
CA LYS A 80 -15.34 -9.62 3.40
C LYS A 80 -14.29 -10.74 3.50
N ILE A 81 -13.02 -10.39 3.69
CA ILE A 81 -11.93 -11.36 3.84
C ILE A 81 -11.61 -11.55 5.32
N LYS A 82 -11.56 -12.80 5.78
CA LYS A 82 -11.18 -13.14 7.16
C LYS A 82 -9.83 -12.51 7.52
N GLY A 83 -9.73 -11.87 8.69
CA GLY A 83 -8.51 -11.19 9.13
C GLY A 83 -8.44 -9.71 8.73
N THR A 84 -9.49 -9.19 8.07
CA THR A 84 -9.60 -7.76 7.71
C THR A 84 -10.57 -6.99 8.61
N GLU A 85 -10.91 -7.52 9.79
CA GLU A 85 -11.90 -6.93 10.69
C GLU A 85 -11.52 -5.51 11.11
N ALA A 86 -10.21 -5.22 11.24
CA ALA A 86 -9.68 -3.89 11.54
C ALA A 86 -9.89 -2.86 10.40
N ALA A 87 -10.34 -3.28 9.21
CA ALA A 87 -10.78 -2.35 8.15
C ALA A 87 -12.06 -1.60 8.55
N LYS A 88 -12.92 -2.24 9.35
CA LYS A 88 -14.09 -1.60 9.96
C LYS A 88 -13.64 -0.84 11.20
N THR A 89 -13.59 0.47 11.07
CA THR A 89 -13.29 1.38 12.16
C THR A 89 -14.57 1.98 12.71
N ILE A 90 -14.52 2.45 13.96
CA ILE A 90 -15.52 3.39 14.46
C ILE A 90 -15.50 4.61 13.53
N GLU A 91 -16.67 5.11 13.16
CA GLU A 91 -16.76 6.27 12.30
C GLU A 91 -16.11 7.47 13.03
N PRO A 92 -15.08 8.11 12.45
CA PRO A 92 -14.49 9.28 13.07
C PRO A 92 -15.46 10.47 13.00
N GLY A 93 -15.15 11.55 13.70
CA GLY A 93 -16.01 12.74 13.79
C GLY A 93 -16.40 13.33 12.42
N PRO A 94 -17.43 14.20 12.39
CA PRO A 94 -17.92 14.80 11.15
C PRO A 94 -16.81 15.54 10.40
N ASP A 95 -15.91 16.24 11.10
CA ASP A 95 -14.84 17.06 10.51
C ASP A 95 -13.52 16.32 10.27
N TYR A 96 -13.54 14.98 10.34
CA TYR A 96 -12.34 14.18 10.10
C TYR A 96 -11.90 14.26 8.64
N ILE A 97 -10.71 14.83 8.42
CA ILE A 97 -10.07 14.97 7.11
C ILE A 97 -8.64 14.45 7.24
N LEU A 98 -8.22 13.62 6.29
CA LEU A 98 -6.84 13.17 6.20
C LEU A 98 -6.14 13.86 5.03
N PRO A 99 -5.00 14.52 5.25
CA PRO A 99 -4.23 15.09 4.16
C PRO A 99 -3.69 13.98 3.23
N PHE A 100 -3.67 14.25 1.94
CA PHE A 100 -2.96 13.42 0.95
C PHE A 100 -1.46 13.44 1.23
N GLY A 101 -0.79 12.31 0.94
CA GLY A 101 0.65 12.17 1.13
C GLY A 101 1.05 12.07 2.60
N LYS A 102 0.19 11.47 3.43
CA LYS A 102 0.53 11.11 4.82
C LYS A 102 0.26 9.63 5.06
N ALA A 103 1.33 8.89 5.26
CA ALA A 103 1.30 7.49 5.64
C ALA A 103 0.89 7.32 7.11
N ARG A 104 0.68 6.08 7.54
CA ARG A 104 0.47 5.69 8.93
C ARG A 104 1.34 4.50 9.27
N LEU A 105 1.95 4.53 10.45
CA LEU A 105 2.49 3.34 11.10
C LEU A 105 1.33 2.56 11.71
N VAL A 106 1.02 1.39 11.15
CA VAL A 106 -0.05 0.50 11.61
C VAL A 106 0.42 -0.32 12.81
N GLN A 107 1.70 -0.66 12.80
CA GLN A 107 2.42 -1.36 13.84
C GLN A 107 3.88 -0.88 13.79
N GLU A 108 4.54 -0.80 14.93
CA GLU A 108 5.95 -0.49 15.05
C GLU A 108 6.72 -1.68 15.63
N ALA A 109 7.95 -1.88 15.17
CA ALA A 109 8.90 -2.80 15.78
C ALA A 109 9.39 -2.25 17.13
N ASP A 110 9.85 -3.14 18.01
CA ASP A 110 10.42 -2.76 19.29
C ASP A 110 11.71 -1.96 19.05
N SER A 111 11.90 -0.86 19.77
CA SER A 111 13.09 -0.01 19.63
C SER A 111 14.40 -0.78 19.83
N LYS A 112 14.37 -1.86 20.64
CA LYS A 112 15.52 -2.76 20.83
C LYS A 112 15.82 -3.59 19.58
N ALA A 113 14.81 -4.10 18.88
CA ALA A 113 15.00 -4.85 17.64
C ALA A 113 15.53 -3.94 16.53
N ILE A 114 15.05 -2.70 16.47
CA ILE A 114 15.57 -1.68 15.55
C ILE A 114 17.05 -1.38 15.85
N ALA A 115 17.38 -1.07 17.11
CA ALA A 115 18.74 -0.74 17.52
C ALA A 115 19.75 -1.90 17.31
N ASN A 116 19.28 -3.14 17.36
CA ASN A 116 20.10 -4.32 17.11
C ASN A 116 20.24 -4.69 15.62
N GLY A 117 19.58 -3.98 14.71
CA GLY A 117 19.52 -4.39 13.29
C GLY A 117 18.82 -5.73 13.10
N GLU A 118 17.78 -6.00 13.90
CA GLU A 118 16.97 -7.23 13.83
C GLU A 118 15.55 -6.97 13.33
N ALA A 119 15.23 -5.71 13.00
CA ALA A 119 13.91 -5.29 12.57
C ALA A 119 13.85 -5.09 11.05
N ALA A 120 12.64 -5.14 10.51
CA ALA A 120 12.35 -4.80 9.13
C ALA A 120 11.12 -3.89 9.04
N VAL A 121 11.09 -3.05 8.00
CA VAL A 121 9.91 -2.28 7.64
C VAL A 121 9.21 -2.91 6.44
N ILE A 122 7.88 -3.04 6.54
CA ILE A 122 7.00 -3.37 5.42
C ILE A 122 6.30 -2.10 4.96
N VAL A 123 6.46 -1.75 3.68
CA VAL A 123 5.79 -0.60 3.05
C VAL A 123 4.69 -1.12 2.14
N THR A 124 3.43 -0.73 2.41
CA THR A 124 2.28 -1.27 1.68
C THR A 124 1.06 -0.36 1.77
N TYR A 125 -0.08 -0.79 1.22
CA TYR A 125 -1.33 -0.06 1.15
C TYR A 125 -2.49 -1.00 0.88
N GLY A 126 -3.73 -0.54 1.08
CA GLY A 126 -4.94 -1.32 0.80
C GLY A 126 -4.92 -2.70 1.50
N MET A 127 -5.13 -3.77 0.73
CA MET A 127 -5.17 -5.14 1.23
C MET A 127 -3.82 -5.61 1.79
N GLY A 128 -2.72 -5.08 1.26
CA GLY A 128 -1.36 -5.45 1.67
C GLY A 128 -1.07 -5.15 3.13
N VAL A 129 -1.73 -4.15 3.73
CA VAL A 129 -1.66 -3.87 5.17
C VAL A 129 -2.05 -5.09 5.99
N TYR A 130 -3.09 -5.81 5.58
CA TYR A 130 -3.59 -6.97 6.33
C TYR A 130 -2.71 -8.21 6.15
N TRP A 131 -2.15 -8.40 4.95
CA TRP A 131 -1.16 -9.45 4.73
C TRP A 131 0.10 -9.20 5.55
N ALA A 132 0.58 -7.95 5.58
CA ALA A 132 1.75 -7.53 6.36
C ALA A 132 1.51 -7.72 7.86
N MET A 133 0.39 -7.23 8.39
CA MET A 133 0.03 -7.40 9.81
C MET A 133 -0.12 -8.87 10.21
N ALA A 134 -0.68 -9.71 9.34
CA ALA A 134 -0.81 -11.14 9.61
C ALA A 134 0.53 -11.87 9.55
N ALA A 135 1.40 -11.51 8.60
CA ALA A 135 2.76 -12.05 8.49
C ALA A 135 3.63 -11.66 9.70
N ALA A 136 3.53 -10.40 10.14
CA ALA A 136 4.28 -9.83 11.25
C ALA A 136 4.05 -10.56 12.59
N LYS A 137 2.91 -11.24 12.76
CA LYS A 137 2.64 -12.07 13.97
C LYS A 137 3.65 -13.19 14.20
N ARG A 138 4.38 -13.63 13.16
CA ARG A 138 5.44 -14.64 13.28
C ARG A 138 6.74 -14.06 13.84
N PHE A 139 6.90 -12.75 13.78
CA PHE A 139 8.11 -12.01 14.16
C PHE A 139 7.77 -10.91 15.16
N PRO A 140 7.29 -11.27 16.37
CA PRO A 140 6.80 -10.31 17.36
C PRO A 140 7.90 -9.29 17.70
N GLY A 141 7.54 -8.01 17.65
CA GLY A 141 8.46 -6.91 17.96
C GLY A 141 9.51 -6.60 16.89
N LYS A 142 9.51 -7.28 15.73
CA LYS A 142 10.55 -7.08 14.69
C LYS A 142 10.08 -6.35 13.44
N VAL A 143 8.79 -6.01 13.34
CA VAL A 143 8.22 -5.51 12.08
C VAL A 143 7.45 -4.22 12.29
N THR A 144 7.87 -3.18 11.56
CA THR A 144 7.08 -1.96 11.37
C THR A 144 6.27 -2.09 10.08
N VAL A 145 4.99 -1.71 10.11
CA VAL A 145 4.12 -1.72 8.92
C VAL A 145 3.70 -0.30 8.59
N VAL A 146 4.16 0.21 7.45
CA VAL A 146 3.81 1.51 6.89
C VAL A 146 2.67 1.34 5.89
N ASP A 147 1.52 1.91 6.21
CA ASP A 147 0.39 2.06 5.30
C ASP A 147 0.50 3.41 4.58
N LEU A 148 0.76 3.38 3.27
CA LEU A 148 0.99 4.59 2.48
C LEU A 148 -0.23 5.50 2.43
N ARG A 149 -1.45 4.92 2.40
CA ARG A 149 -2.75 5.59 2.19
C ARG A 149 -2.90 6.38 0.88
N THR A 150 -1.83 6.99 0.39
CA THR A 150 -1.74 7.81 -0.81
C THR A 150 -0.54 7.34 -1.63
N LEU A 151 -0.75 7.11 -2.92
CA LEU A 151 0.32 6.78 -3.86
C LEU A 151 0.84 8.02 -4.59
N VAL A 152 -0.03 9.01 -4.82
CA VAL A 152 0.34 10.30 -5.42
C VAL A 152 -0.42 11.45 -4.71
N PRO A 153 0.27 12.38 -4.05
CA PRO A 153 1.70 12.36 -3.70
C PRO A 153 2.02 11.27 -2.66
N LEU A 154 3.19 10.65 -2.77
CA LEU A 154 3.68 9.67 -1.81
C LEU A 154 4.31 10.36 -0.59
N ASP A 155 4.12 9.81 0.61
CA ASP A 155 4.82 10.24 1.82
C ASP A 155 6.23 9.65 1.87
N GLU A 156 7.13 10.17 1.03
CA GLU A 156 8.50 9.66 0.90
C GLU A 156 9.29 9.83 2.20
N ASP A 157 9.09 10.94 2.92
CA ASP A 157 9.81 11.22 4.17
C ASP A 157 9.61 10.09 5.18
N THR A 158 8.35 9.72 5.47
CA THR A 158 8.03 8.62 6.38
C THR A 158 8.62 7.30 5.90
N VAL A 159 8.52 7.00 4.60
CA VAL A 159 9.05 5.75 4.03
C VAL A 159 10.57 5.68 4.22
N MET A 160 11.30 6.72 3.81
CA MET A 160 12.76 6.73 3.88
C MET A 160 13.26 6.78 5.32
N GLU A 161 12.59 7.48 6.22
CA GLU A 161 12.91 7.50 7.65
C GLU A 161 12.80 6.09 8.27
N GLN A 162 11.70 5.39 8.01
CA GLN A 162 11.52 4.03 8.52
C GLN A 162 12.51 3.04 7.91
N VAL A 163 12.83 3.17 6.62
CA VAL A 163 13.83 2.30 6.00
C VAL A 163 15.22 2.55 6.60
N ARG A 164 15.64 3.81 6.75
CA ARG A 164 16.95 4.14 7.34
C ARG A 164 17.09 3.67 8.78
N SER A 165 16.00 3.69 9.56
CA SER A 165 16.05 3.23 10.95
C SER A 165 16.11 1.70 11.07
N HIS A 166 15.48 0.96 10.15
CA HIS A 166 15.40 -0.50 10.22
C HIS A 166 16.48 -1.24 9.43
N GLY A 167 17.03 -0.62 8.39
CA GLY A 167 18.04 -1.21 7.49
C GLY A 167 17.53 -2.33 6.60
N ARG A 168 16.30 -2.82 6.78
CA ARG A 168 15.68 -3.88 5.97
C ARG A 168 14.29 -3.47 5.54
N CYS A 169 14.00 -3.52 4.24
CA CYS A 169 12.73 -3.07 3.68
C CYS A 169 12.09 -4.12 2.75
N LEU A 170 10.79 -4.36 2.96
CA LEU A 170 9.92 -5.13 2.07
C LEU A 170 8.78 -4.25 1.55
N VAL A 171 8.66 -4.07 0.24
CA VAL A 171 7.51 -3.41 -0.39
C VAL A 171 6.49 -4.47 -0.82
N VAL A 172 5.25 -4.36 -0.37
CA VAL A 172 4.17 -5.31 -0.67
C VAL A 172 3.10 -4.62 -1.51
N THR A 173 2.78 -5.19 -2.66
CA THR A 173 1.68 -4.75 -3.54
C THR A 173 0.77 -5.92 -3.90
N GLU A 174 -0.47 -5.65 -4.28
CA GLU A 174 -1.32 -6.64 -4.94
C GLU A 174 -1.12 -6.66 -6.46
N GLU A 175 -0.61 -5.56 -7.04
CA GLU A 175 -0.26 -5.48 -8.45
C GLU A 175 0.70 -6.61 -8.85
N GLN A 176 0.67 -6.98 -10.13
CA GLN A 176 1.70 -7.85 -10.70
C GLN A 176 3.07 -7.22 -10.51
N LEU A 177 4.08 -8.01 -10.16
CA LEU A 177 5.31 -7.44 -9.65
C LEU A 177 6.16 -6.78 -10.75
N THR A 178 6.23 -7.38 -11.94
CA THR A 178 7.08 -6.87 -13.02
C THR A 178 6.60 -5.52 -13.54
N ASN A 179 7.50 -4.53 -13.56
CA ASN A 179 7.24 -3.13 -13.94
C ASN A 179 6.23 -2.40 -13.03
N SER A 180 6.09 -2.85 -11.78
CA SER A 180 5.12 -2.30 -10.83
C SER A 180 5.53 -1.00 -10.16
N PHE A 181 4.55 -0.33 -9.54
CA PHE A 181 4.77 0.76 -8.62
C PHE A 181 5.69 0.34 -7.47
N ALA A 182 5.54 -0.90 -6.98
CA ALA A 182 6.37 -1.44 -5.92
C ALA A 182 7.85 -1.56 -6.31
N GLN A 183 8.15 -2.02 -7.53
CA GLN A 183 9.53 -2.07 -8.03
C GLN A 183 10.13 -0.67 -8.21
N ALA A 184 9.35 0.28 -8.74
CA ALA A 184 9.80 1.67 -8.86
C ALA A 184 10.06 2.31 -7.48
N LEU A 185 9.19 2.04 -6.49
CA LEU A 185 9.40 2.49 -5.12
C LEU A 185 10.63 1.83 -4.49
N ALA A 186 10.80 0.52 -4.64
CA ALA A 186 11.97 -0.18 -4.13
C ALA A 186 13.29 0.34 -4.73
N GLY A 187 13.31 0.67 -6.02
CA GLY A 187 14.46 1.31 -6.66
C GLY A 187 14.80 2.67 -6.05
N ARG A 188 13.79 3.51 -5.80
CA ARG A 188 13.98 4.81 -5.13
C ARG A 188 14.46 4.67 -3.68
N ILE A 189 13.91 3.70 -2.95
CA ILE A 189 14.37 3.38 -1.59
C ILE A 189 15.83 2.91 -1.63
N GLY A 190 16.15 1.99 -2.53
CA GLY A 190 17.51 1.45 -2.69
C GLY A 190 18.53 2.53 -3.01
N ASP A 191 18.16 3.53 -3.83
CA ASP A 191 19.00 4.68 -4.17
C ASP A 191 19.17 5.65 -2.98
N GLN A 192 18.05 6.08 -2.36
CA GLN A 192 18.07 7.13 -1.33
C GLN A 192 18.44 6.65 0.08
N CYS A 193 18.40 5.35 0.32
CA CYS A 193 18.70 4.73 1.62
C CYS A 193 19.86 3.73 1.53
N PHE A 194 20.60 3.69 0.42
CA PHE A 194 21.65 2.69 0.16
C PHE A 194 22.60 2.48 1.34
N GLU A 195 23.13 3.57 1.90
CA GLU A 195 24.12 3.52 2.98
C GLU A 195 23.56 3.04 4.33
N ALA A 196 22.23 3.02 4.48
CA ALA A 196 21.56 2.55 5.69
C ALA A 196 21.00 1.12 5.55
N LEU A 197 21.08 0.50 4.38
CA LEU A 197 20.49 -0.81 4.12
C LEU A 197 21.47 -1.94 4.50
N ASP A 198 21.03 -2.83 5.38
CA ASP A 198 21.71 -4.08 5.74
C ASP A 198 21.36 -5.22 4.77
N ALA A 199 20.24 -5.09 4.06
CA ALA A 199 19.75 -6.07 3.09
C ALA A 199 19.17 -5.37 1.85
N PRO A 200 19.17 -6.03 0.68
CA PRO A 200 18.51 -5.48 -0.50
C PRO A 200 17.03 -5.22 -0.23
N VAL A 201 16.50 -4.10 -0.76
CA VAL A 201 15.05 -3.83 -0.72
C VAL A 201 14.33 -4.96 -1.47
N ARG A 202 13.47 -5.70 -0.76
CA ARG A 202 12.68 -6.77 -1.34
C ARG A 202 11.31 -6.25 -1.76
N THR A 203 10.74 -6.91 -2.75
CA THR A 203 9.40 -6.62 -3.26
C THR A 203 8.63 -7.92 -3.42
N ILE A 204 7.34 -7.90 -3.08
CA ILE A 204 6.43 -9.00 -3.35
C ILE A 204 5.12 -8.44 -3.93
N GLY A 205 4.65 -9.08 -4.99
CA GLY A 205 3.42 -8.74 -5.71
C GLY A 205 2.66 -9.99 -6.13
N SER A 206 1.57 -9.81 -6.87
CA SER A 206 0.91 -10.93 -7.54
C SER A 206 1.85 -11.56 -8.57
N VAL A 207 1.69 -12.87 -8.79
CA VAL A 207 2.42 -13.60 -9.83
C VAL A 207 2.13 -13.01 -11.21
N ASP A 208 3.17 -12.83 -12.02
CA ASP A 208 3.05 -12.34 -13.39
C ASP A 208 2.33 -13.39 -14.26
N MET A 209 1.11 -13.07 -14.65
CA MET A 209 0.21 -13.93 -15.43
C MET A 209 -0.56 -13.09 -16.45
N PRO A 210 -0.99 -13.64 -17.59
CA PRO A 210 -1.69 -12.87 -18.61
C PRO A 210 -3.09 -12.37 -18.16
N ALA A 211 -3.67 -12.97 -17.12
CA ALA A 211 -5.02 -12.69 -16.64
C ALA A 211 -5.20 -13.16 -15.19
N ILE A 212 -6.09 -12.50 -14.45
CA ILE A 212 -6.52 -12.96 -13.13
C ILE A 212 -7.42 -14.20 -13.29
N PRO A 213 -7.09 -15.34 -12.64
CA PRO A 213 -7.86 -16.57 -12.78
C PRO A 213 -9.29 -16.45 -12.23
N LEU A 214 -10.25 -17.06 -12.91
CA LEU A 214 -11.60 -17.29 -12.36
C LEU A 214 -11.62 -18.42 -11.33
N ASN A 215 -10.75 -19.42 -11.49
CA ASN A 215 -10.64 -20.51 -10.54
C ASN A 215 -10.06 -20.00 -9.21
N SER A 216 -10.78 -20.21 -8.11
CA SER A 216 -10.42 -19.67 -6.79
C SER A 216 -9.08 -20.19 -6.26
N THR A 217 -8.72 -21.44 -6.55
CA THR A 217 -7.42 -22.00 -6.18
C THR A 217 -6.28 -21.30 -6.93
N LEU A 218 -6.47 -21.03 -8.22
CA LEU A 218 -5.50 -20.30 -9.03
C LEU A 218 -5.44 -18.82 -8.66
N GLU A 219 -6.57 -18.18 -8.33
CA GLU A 219 -6.60 -16.80 -7.81
C GLU A 219 -5.81 -16.71 -6.50
N ALA A 220 -6.03 -17.63 -5.56
CA ALA A 220 -5.27 -17.70 -4.30
C ALA A 220 -3.77 -17.99 -4.51
N ALA A 221 -3.41 -18.78 -5.53
CA ALA A 221 -2.02 -19.02 -5.90
C ALA A 221 -1.37 -17.78 -6.53
N MET A 222 -2.13 -16.95 -7.26
CA MET A 222 -1.66 -15.71 -7.87
C MET A 222 -1.39 -14.61 -6.84
N ILE A 223 -2.38 -14.32 -5.99
CA ILE A 223 -2.36 -13.13 -5.14
C ILE A 223 -1.44 -13.32 -3.91
N PRO A 224 -0.86 -12.25 -3.36
CA PRO A 224 -0.15 -12.36 -2.09
C PRO A 224 -1.08 -12.76 -0.95
N ASN A 225 -0.49 -13.32 0.10
CA ASN A 225 -1.17 -13.62 1.35
C ASN A 225 -0.15 -13.58 2.50
N ALA A 226 -0.63 -13.76 3.74
CA ALA A 226 0.22 -13.72 4.93
C ALA A 226 1.36 -14.77 4.91
N ASP A 227 1.14 -15.94 4.32
CA ASP A 227 2.17 -16.99 4.23
C ASP A 227 3.30 -16.59 3.28
N LYS A 228 2.94 -16.11 2.09
CA LYS A 228 3.91 -15.67 1.06
C LYS A 228 4.69 -14.44 1.52
N VAL A 229 4.01 -13.46 2.12
CA VAL A 229 4.66 -12.28 2.71
C VAL A 229 5.57 -12.69 3.86
N GLY A 230 5.12 -13.61 4.72
CA GLY A 230 5.90 -14.12 5.85
C GLY A 230 7.19 -14.83 5.42
N ALA A 231 7.16 -15.61 4.34
CA ALA A 231 8.35 -16.29 3.82
C ALA A 231 9.40 -15.28 3.32
N VAL A 232 9.00 -14.28 2.52
CA VAL A 232 9.93 -13.24 2.03
C VAL A 232 10.47 -12.39 3.20
N LEU A 233 9.64 -12.13 4.20
CA LEU A 233 10.05 -11.42 5.41
C LEU A 233 11.07 -12.24 6.24
N GLU A 234 10.88 -13.55 6.35
CA GLU A 234 11.82 -14.45 7.02
C GLU A 234 13.20 -14.41 6.36
N GLU A 235 13.23 -14.52 5.02
CA GLU A 235 14.46 -14.39 4.25
C GLU A 235 15.11 -13.02 4.45
N LEU A 236 14.33 -11.95 4.44
CA LEU A 236 14.83 -10.59 4.61
C LEU A 236 15.44 -10.38 6.01
N LEU A 237 14.79 -10.89 7.07
CA LEU A 237 15.31 -10.81 8.44
C LEU A 237 16.53 -11.70 8.68
N GLY A 238 16.78 -12.68 7.81
CA GLY A 238 17.93 -13.59 7.89
C GLY A 238 19.20 -13.12 7.17
N TYR A 239 19.16 -11.97 6.48
CA TYR A 239 20.34 -11.29 5.91
C TYR A 239 21.22 -10.71 7.03
#